data_AF-A0A7H9HYX0-F1
#
_entry.id   AF-A0A7H9HYX0-F1
#
_cell.length_a   1.000
_cell.length_b   1.000
_cell.length_c   1.000
_cell.angle_alpha   90.00
_cell.angle_beta   90.00
_cell.angle_gamma   90.00
#
_symmetry.space_group_name_H-M   'P 1'
#
loop_
_entity.id
_entity.type
_entity.pdbx_description
1 polymer ?
#
loop_
_entity_poly.entity_id
_entity_poly.type
_entity_poly.pdbx_seq_one_letter_code
_entity_poly.pdbx_strand_id
1 'polypeptide(L)'
;MNTSRLAANCVNLNARNTLYLDCLNRKFDNVLKRVRSIPARDMDYGFLQFYLARSCHWGHMESVSYIWYRYVLRSNVLIIKASLLCDIGNLSLNEGNYFIPVHLHEYFSKIYAKSLGPEERQSMDFELSRIKVESFAKSTSTKTGFREKWKVFLQDIDQRFPTNMRFRARDFTNLGKSLRNEEVDVLMSLLFDQNNISIRSVTTGPLLLNLILMYSTQNVSYKLGLFEKFYKTHRLLNYDDTLTIMLRLCRDDAYNLGKLNKFIQDNRIASTATNSRDLVKQ
;
A
#
# COMPACT_ATOMS: atom_id res chain seq x y z
N MET A 1 -9.20 -29.21 46.08
CA MET A 1 -8.65 -29.99 44.94
C MET A 1 -9.80 -30.41 44.04
N ASN A 2 -9.90 -29.84 42.84
CA ASN A 2 -10.75 -30.35 41.76
C ASN A 2 -10.17 -29.86 40.42
N THR A 3 -8.99 -30.39 40.09
CA THR A 3 -8.24 -30.15 38.86
C THR A 3 -8.47 -31.30 37.90
N SER A 4 -9.63 -31.33 37.24
CA SER A 4 -9.92 -32.39 36.24
C SER A 4 -11.02 -32.03 35.22
N ARG A 5 -11.26 -30.74 34.93
CA ARG A 5 -12.28 -30.31 33.96
C ARG A 5 -11.80 -29.38 32.84
N LEU A 6 -10.51 -29.39 32.48
CA LEU A 6 -9.97 -28.54 31.41
C LEU A 6 -9.11 -29.25 30.36
N ALA A 7 -9.31 -30.55 30.15
CA ALA A 7 -8.62 -31.27 29.07
C ALA A 7 -9.61 -32.06 28.21
N ALA A 8 -9.37 -31.99 26.90
CA ALA A 8 -9.99 -32.75 25.81
C ALA A 8 -11.30 -32.18 25.22
N ASN A 9 -11.15 -31.18 24.36
CA ASN A 9 -11.94 -31.00 23.13
C ASN A 9 -11.07 -30.29 22.08
N CYS A 10 -9.93 -30.91 21.75
CA CYS A 10 -9.02 -30.43 20.72
C CYS A 10 -8.98 -31.46 19.58
N VAL A 11 -8.80 -30.99 18.34
CA VAL A 11 -8.51 -31.84 17.18
C VAL A 11 -7.52 -32.95 17.56
N ASN A 12 -7.87 -34.21 17.29
CA ASN A 12 -7.02 -35.38 17.53
C ASN A 12 -5.58 -35.11 17.04
N LEU A 13 -4.56 -35.43 17.84
CA LEU A 13 -3.14 -35.14 17.58
C LEU A 13 -2.69 -35.61 16.17
N ASN A 14 -3.20 -36.75 15.70
CA ASN A 14 -2.91 -37.28 14.37
C ASN A 14 -3.54 -36.44 13.25
N ALA A 15 -4.78 -35.98 13.45
CA ALA A 15 -5.45 -35.10 12.51
C ALA A 15 -4.77 -33.73 12.45
N ARG A 16 -4.31 -33.21 13.60
CA ARG A 16 -3.50 -31.99 13.70
C ARG A 16 -2.20 -32.12 12.91
N ASN A 17 -1.41 -33.18 13.15
CA ASN A 17 -0.14 -33.40 12.43
C ASN A 17 -0.35 -33.49 10.91
N THR A 18 -1.43 -34.13 10.47
CA THR A 18 -1.78 -34.20 9.06
C THR A 18 -2.07 -32.81 8.48
N LEU A 19 -2.81 -31.95 9.19
CA LEU A 19 -3.09 -30.59 8.75
C LEU A 19 -1.81 -29.75 8.63
N TYR A 20 -0.88 -29.85 9.59
CA TYR A 20 0.42 -29.17 9.50
C TYR A 20 1.23 -29.65 8.29
N LEU A 21 1.28 -30.96 8.06
CA LEU A 21 1.97 -31.54 6.90
C LEU A 21 1.34 -31.11 5.58
N ASP A 22 0.02 -31.09 5.49
CA ASP A 22 -0.70 -30.64 4.29
C ASP A 22 -0.42 -29.16 3.99
N CYS A 23 -0.36 -28.30 5.02
CA CYS A 23 0.07 -26.90 4.89
C CYS A 23 1.52 -26.77 4.39
N LEU A 24 2.44 -27.58 4.92
CA LEU A 24 3.85 -27.59 4.49
C LEU A 24 4.01 -28.08 3.05
N ASN A 25 3.19 -29.04 2.64
CA ASN A 25 3.12 -29.56 1.28
C ASN A 25 2.27 -28.71 0.33
N ARG A 26 1.87 -27.49 0.75
CA ARG A 26 1.10 -26.51 -0.04
C ARG A 26 -0.27 -27.00 -0.50
N LYS A 27 -0.87 -27.98 0.19
CA LYS A 27 -2.21 -28.51 -0.11
C LYS A 27 -3.31 -27.65 0.53
N PHE A 28 -3.27 -26.33 0.33
CA PHE A 28 -4.12 -25.37 1.03
C PHE A 28 -5.63 -25.59 0.82
N ASP A 29 -6.07 -25.98 -0.37
CA ASP A 29 -7.48 -26.27 -0.64
C ASP A 29 -8.02 -27.46 0.18
N ASN A 30 -7.19 -28.50 0.33
CA ASN A 30 -7.55 -29.68 1.12
C ASN A 30 -7.57 -29.35 2.61
N VAL A 31 -6.60 -28.56 3.08
CA VAL A 31 -6.60 -28.03 4.45
C VAL A 31 -7.87 -27.21 4.68
N LEU A 32 -8.22 -26.30 3.77
CA LEU A 32 -9.39 -25.44 3.90
C LEU A 32 -10.69 -26.24 4.01
N LYS A 33 -10.87 -27.28 3.18
CA LYS A 33 -12.02 -28.19 3.25
C LYS A 33 -12.14 -28.83 4.64
N ARG A 34 -11.03 -29.29 5.21
CA ARG A 34 -11.01 -29.93 6.54
C ARG A 34 -11.26 -28.91 7.64
N VAL A 35 -10.60 -27.76 7.61
CA VAL A 35 -10.78 -26.66 8.58
C VAL A 35 -12.24 -26.18 8.60
N ARG A 36 -12.92 -26.16 7.44
CA ARG A 36 -14.35 -25.83 7.34
C ARG A 36 -15.26 -26.79 8.12
N SER A 37 -14.92 -28.07 8.14
CA SER A 37 -15.71 -29.09 8.85
C SER A 37 -15.52 -29.08 10.37
N ILE A 38 -14.42 -28.47 10.86
CA ILE A 38 -14.12 -28.43 12.29
C ILE A 38 -14.91 -27.28 12.94
N PRO A 39 -15.63 -27.53 14.06
CA PRO A 39 -16.26 -26.46 14.83
C PRO A 39 -15.24 -25.45 15.36
N ALA A 40 -15.64 -24.18 15.48
CA ALA A 40 -14.70 -23.12 15.88
C ALA A 40 -14.13 -23.31 17.30
N ARG A 41 -14.90 -23.98 18.18
CA ARG A 41 -14.53 -24.26 19.58
C ARG A 41 -13.41 -25.30 19.72
N ASP A 42 -13.31 -26.21 18.76
CA ASP A 42 -12.36 -27.34 18.81
C ASP A 42 -11.05 -27.03 18.08
N MET A 43 -10.96 -25.85 17.48
CA MET A 43 -9.86 -25.46 16.60
C MET A 43 -8.63 -25.04 17.41
N ASP A 44 -7.47 -25.59 17.04
CA ASP A 44 -6.18 -25.26 17.66
C ASP A 44 -5.70 -23.87 17.23
N TYR A 45 -5.52 -22.98 18.21
CA TYR A 45 -5.06 -21.61 17.99
C TYR A 45 -3.67 -21.56 17.34
N GLY A 46 -2.74 -22.40 17.79
CA GLY A 46 -1.38 -22.47 17.24
C GLY A 46 -1.39 -22.85 15.75
N PHE A 47 -2.21 -23.84 15.40
CA PHE A 47 -2.42 -24.24 14.00
C PHE A 47 -3.03 -23.12 13.18
N LEU A 48 -4.06 -22.40 13.66
CA LEU A 48 -4.64 -21.28 12.93
C LEU A 48 -3.62 -20.18 12.63
N GLN A 49 -2.77 -19.83 13.60
CA GLN A 49 -1.69 -18.86 13.37
C GLN A 49 -0.69 -19.34 12.32
N PHE A 50 -0.27 -20.61 12.41
CA PHE A 50 0.64 -21.20 11.44
C PHE A 50 0.02 -21.26 10.04
N TYR A 51 -1.22 -21.72 9.95
CA TYR A 51 -1.94 -21.87 8.70
C TYR A 51 -2.20 -20.53 8.03
N LEU A 52 -2.60 -19.50 8.79
CA LEU A 52 -2.74 -18.13 8.29
C LEU A 52 -1.41 -17.61 7.74
N ALA A 53 -0.32 -17.70 8.51
CA ALA A 53 0.99 -17.24 8.07
C ALA A 53 1.47 -17.95 6.80
N ARG A 54 1.28 -19.27 6.71
CA ARG A 54 1.61 -20.05 5.50
C ARG A 54 0.69 -19.71 4.33
N SER A 55 -0.59 -19.50 4.56
CA SER A 55 -1.55 -19.11 3.51
C SER A 55 -1.20 -17.73 2.95
N CYS A 56 -0.84 -16.76 3.79
CA CYS A 56 -0.35 -15.45 3.36
C CYS A 56 0.93 -15.58 2.54
N HIS A 57 1.92 -16.34 3.03
CA HIS A 57 3.20 -16.53 2.35
C HIS A 57 3.06 -17.17 0.96
N TRP A 58 2.15 -18.14 0.82
CA TRP A 58 1.89 -18.83 -0.45
C TRP A 58 0.78 -18.18 -1.29
N GLY A 59 0.21 -17.05 -0.85
CA GLY A 59 -0.81 -16.33 -1.58
C GLY A 59 -2.17 -17.02 -1.69
N HIS A 60 -2.50 -17.94 -0.77
CA HIS A 60 -3.79 -18.66 -0.80
C HIS A 60 -4.90 -17.85 -0.12
N MET A 61 -5.55 -16.99 -0.91
CA MET A 61 -6.48 -15.97 -0.41
C MET A 61 -7.78 -16.54 0.15
N GLU A 62 -8.25 -17.69 -0.35
CA GLU A 62 -9.46 -18.35 0.14
C GLU A 62 -9.30 -18.79 1.58
N SER A 63 -8.12 -19.31 1.95
CA SER A 63 -7.78 -19.66 3.32
C SER A 63 -7.68 -18.42 4.21
N VAL A 64 -7.01 -17.37 3.73
CA VAL A 64 -6.86 -16.11 4.47
C VAL A 64 -8.22 -15.46 4.75
N SER A 65 -9.06 -15.30 3.71
CA SER A 65 -10.41 -14.76 3.83
C SER A 65 -11.24 -15.59 4.80
N TYR A 66 -11.19 -16.92 4.66
CA TYR A 66 -11.94 -17.81 5.55
C TYR A 66 -11.54 -17.63 7.03
N ILE A 67 -10.23 -17.59 7.31
CA ILE A 67 -9.73 -17.39 8.67
C ILE A 67 -10.14 -16.02 9.21
N TRP A 68 -9.98 -14.98 8.40
CA TRP A 68 -10.34 -13.62 8.74
C TRP A 68 -11.82 -13.49 9.13
N TYR A 69 -12.74 -13.95 8.27
CA TYR A 69 -14.17 -13.82 8.56
C TYR A 69 -14.62 -14.72 9.72
N ARG A 70 -14.15 -15.96 9.80
CA ARG A 70 -14.62 -16.92 10.81
C ARG A 70 -14.01 -16.66 12.18
N TYR A 71 -12.68 -16.59 12.27
CA TYR A 71 -11.99 -16.62 13.57
C TYR A 71 -11.62 -15.24 14.10
N VAL A 72 -11.43 -14.27 13.21
CA VAL A 72 -11.08 -12.89 13.60
C VAL A 72 -12.34 -12.08 13.82
N LEU A 73 -13.20 -11.93 12.81
CA LEU A 73 -14.37 -11.05 12.90
C LEU A 73 -15.55 -11.66 13.67
N ARG A 74 -15.96 -12.90 13.35
CA ARG A 74 -17.15 -13.51 13.97
C ARG A 74 -16.88 -14.05 15.37
N SER A 75 -15.84 -14.88 15.52
CA SER A 75 -15.57 -15.52 16.81
C SER A 75 -14.67 -14.70 17.73
N ASN A 76 -13.89 -13.74 17.21
CA ASN A 76 -12.90 -12.96 17.97
C ASN A 76 -11.92 -13.83 18.78
N VAL A 77 -11.58 -15.02 18.29
CA VAL A 77 -10.71 -16.00 18.98
C VAL A 77 -9.25 -15.86 18.55
N LEU A 78 -9.00 -15.40 17.31
CA LEU A 78 -7.66 -15.32 16.75
C LEU A 78 -7.10 -13.89 16.84
N ILE A 79 -5.99 -13.72 17.56
CA ILE A 79 -5.20 -12.48 17.52
C ILE A 79 -4.12 -12.64 16.44
N ILE A 80 -4.15 -11.74 15.46
CA ILE A 80 -3.24 -11.73 14.32
C ILE A 80 -2.11 -10.77 14.61
N LYS A 81 -0.87 -11.27 14.54
CA LYS A 81 0.35 -10.47 14.67
C LYS A 81 0.31 -9.27 13.73
N ALA A 82 0.72 -8.10 14.23
CA ALA A 82 0.68 -6.86 13.46
C ALA A 82 1.33 -7.01 12.08
N SER A 83 2.54 -7.57 11.99
CA SER A 83 3.26 -7.77 10.72
C SER A 83 2.44 -8.52 9.66
N LEU A 84 1.66 -9.51 10.09
CA LEU A 84 0.83 -10.33 9.20
C LEU A 84 -0.39 -9.57 8.68
N LEU A 85 -0.83 -8.50 9.34
CA LEU A 85 -1.92 -7.65 8.86
C LEU A 85 -1.54 -6.98 7.53
N CYS A 86 -0.32 -6.47 7.43
CA CYS A 86 0.17 -5.87 6.18
C CYS A 86 0.28 -6.91 5.05
N ASP A 87 0.72 -8.13 5.37
CA ASP A 87 0.77 -9.24 4.39
C ASP A 87 -0.63 -9.61 3.87
N ILE A 88 -1.60 -9.75 4.79
CA ILE A 88 -3.01 -9.99 4.45
C ILE A 88 -3.54 -8.87 3.57
N GLY A 89 -3.23 -7.62 3.92
CA GLY A 89 -3.68 -6.44 3.18
C GLY A 89 -3.11 -6.37 1.76
N ASN A 90 -1.81 -6.59 1.59
CA ASN A 90 -1.17 -6.62 0.28
C ASN A 90 -1.69 -7.78 -0.58
N LEU A 91 -1.86 -8.97 0.00
CA LEU A 91 -2.45 -10.12 -0.71
C LEU A 91 -3.89 -9.82 -1.13
N SER A 92 -4.70 -9.28 -0.22
CA SER A 92 -6.09 -8.91 -0.49
C SER A 92 -6.21 -7.86 -1.60
N LEU A 93 -5.32 -6.85 -1.59
CA LEU A 93 -5.23 -5.85 -2.64
C LEU A 93 -4.94 -6.49 -4.00
N ASN A 94 -4.01 -7.43 -4.07
CA ASN A 94 -3.61 -8.10 -5.32
C ASN A 94 -4.71 -9.01 -5.87
N GLU A 95 -5.30 -9.84 -5.01
CA GLU A 95 -6.32 -10.85 -5.34
C GLU A 95 -7.75 -10.29 -5.44
N GLY A 96 -7.94 -8.98 -5.24
CA GLY A 96 -9.23 -8.32 -5.44
C GLY A 96 -10.22 -8.43 -4.28
N ASN A 97 -9.76 -8.80 -3.08
CA ASN A 97 -10.58 -8.89 -1.87
C ASN A 97 -10.58 -7.55 -1.11
N TYR A 98 -11.23 -6.54 -1.68
CA TYR A 98 -11.12 -5.14 -1.21
C TYR A 98 -11.80 -4.83 0.12
N PHE A 99 -12.67 -5.70 0.62
CA PHE A 99 -13.33 -5.54 1.93
C PHE A 99 -12.38 -5.71 3.12
N ILE A 100 -11.41 -6.62 3.00
CA ILE A 100 -10.48 -6.93 4.11
C ILE A 100 -9.62 -5.71 4.47
N PRO A 101 -8.97 -5.00 3.53
CA PRO A 101 -8.19 -3.79 3.81
C PRO A 101 -8.87 -2.75 4.72
N VAL A 102 -10.18 -2.53 4.55
CA VAL A 102 -10.92 -1.57 5.39
C VAL A 102 -10.96 -2.03 6.84
N HIS A 103 -11.18 -3.32 7.07
CA HIS A 103 -11.31 -3.90 8.40
C HIS A 103 -9.94 -4.05 9.11
N LEU A 104 -8.84 -4.20 8.35
CA LEU A 104 -7.49 -4.35 8.92
C LEU A 104 -7.10 -3.14 9.79
N HIS A 105 -7.42 -1.94 9.31
CA HIS A 105 -7.09 -0.69 9.99
C HIS A 105 -7.86 -0.53 11.30
N GLU A 106 -9.15 -0.85 11.29
CA GLU A 106 -10.00 -0.86 12.50
C GLU A 106 -9.50 -1.91 13.51
N TYR A 107 -9.17 -3.11 13.02
CA TYR A 107 -8.61 -4.18 13.83
C TYR A 107 -7.29 -3.77 14.49
N PHE A 108 -6.38 -3.19 13.72
CA PHE A 108 -5.09 -2.71 14.22
C PHE A 108 -5.27 -1.65 15.31
N SER A 109 -6.15 -0.67 15.07
CA SER A 109 -6.44 0.39 16.04
C SER A 109 -7.05 -0.18 17.33
N LYS A 110 -7.93 -1.19 17.23
CA LYS A 110 -8.57 -1.80 18.40
C LYS A 110 -7.59 -2.64 19.24
N ILE A 111 -6.74 -3.42 18.60
CA ILE A 111 -5.90 -4.42 19.28
C ILE A 111 -4.53 -3.86 19.66
N TYR A 112 -3.92 -3.02 18.81
CA TYR A 112 -2.52 -2.63 18.92
C TYR A 112 -2.29 -1.17 19.34
N ALA A 113 -3.33 -0.35 19.50
CA ALA A 113 -3.18 1.08 19.77
C ALA A 113 -2.33 1.44 21.00
N LYS A 114 -2.21 0.55 21.98
CA LYS A 114 -1.46 0.80 23.23
C LYS A 114 -0.28 -0.15 23.46
N SER A 115 -0.11 -1.17 22.62
CA SER A 115 0.84 -2.26 22.88
C SER A 115 2.14 -2.14 22.10
N LEU A 116 2.16 -1.35 21.01
CA LEU A 116 3.33 -1.16 20.16
C LEU A 116 4.05 0.15 20.51
N GLY A 117 5.36 0.16 20.29
CA GLY A 117 6.15 1.39 20.37
C GLY A 117 5.70 2.43 19.34
N PRO A 118 5.94 3.74 19.57
CA PRO A 118 5.46 4.80 18.68
C PRO A 118 5.87 4.64 17.21
N GLU A 119 7.13 4.26 16.97
CA GLU A 119 7.68 4.11 15.61
C GLU A 119 7.06 2.92 14.87
N GLU A 120 7.01 1.74 15.51
CA GLU A 120 6.40 0.54 14.92
C GLU A 120 4.90 0.78 14.65
N ARG A 121 4.21 1.41 15.61
CA ARG A 121 2.80 1.77 15.44
C ARG A 121 2.60 2.67 14.24
N GLN A 122 3.41 3.71 14.10
CA GLN A 122 3.33 4.64 12.98
C GLN A 122 3.62 3.97 11.64
N SER A 123 4.66 3.13 11.57
CA SER A 123 5.01 2.40 10.36
C SER A 123 3.87 1.47 9.91
N MET A 124 3.25 0.78 10.85
CA MET A 124 2.16 -0.15 10.56
C MET A 124 0.85 0.57 10.21
N ASP A 125 0.52 1.65 10.93
CA ASP A 125 -0.64 2.49 10.62
C ASP A 125 -0.52 3.08 9.21
N PHE A 126 0.69 3.51 8.83
CA PHE A 126 0.97 3.99 7.48
C PHE A 126 0.77 2.91 6.42
N GLU A 127 1.37 1.73 6.58
CA GLU A 127 1.23 0.66 5.59
C GLU A 127 -0.22 0.20 5.42
N LEU A 128 -0.97 0.08 6.52
CA LEU A 128 -2.39 -0.25 6.47
C LEU A 128 -3.21 0.86 5.80
N SER A 129 -2.89 2.13 6.05
CA SER A 129 -3.54 3.27 5.39
C SER A 129 -3.22 3.32 3.90
N ARG A 130 -1.97 3.04 3.50
CA ARG A 130 -1.56 2.90 2.11
C ARG A 130 -2.35 1.81 1.40
N ILE A 131 -2.42 0.61 2.00
CA ILE A 131 -3.18 -0.53 1.45
C ILE A 131 -4.67 -0.17 1.31
N LYS A 132 -5.26 0.51 2.30
CA LYS A 132 -6.66 0.98 2.26
C LYS A 132 -6.90 1.92 1.08
N VAL A 133 -6.06 2.95 0.91
CA VAL A 133 -6.16 3.91 -0.20
C VAL A 133 -5.99 3.22 -1.55
N GLU A 134 -5.00 2.34 -1.70
CA GLU A 134 -4.77 1.60 -2.94
C GLU A 134 -5.91 0.63 -3.25
N SER A 135 -6.48 -0.02 -2.23
CA SER A 135 -7.66 -0.88 -2.35
C SER A 135 -8.87 -0.09 -2.83
N PHE A 136 -9.11 1.09 -2.26
CA PHE A 136 -10.16 2.00 -2.72
C PHE A 136 -9.94 2.42 -4.18
N ALA A 137 -8.72 2.84 -4.54
CA ALA A 137 -8.38 3.25 -5.89
C ALA A 137 -8.56 2.13 -6.93
N LYS A 138 -8.21 0.89 -6.57
CA LYS A 138 -8.33 -0.31 -7.42
C LYS A 138 -9.78 -0.79 -7.55
N SER A 139 -10.51 -0.89 -6.43
CA SER A 139 -11.88 -1.40 -6.37
C SER A 139 -12.90 -0.53 -7.12
N THR A 140 -12.74 0.80 -7.02
CA THR A 140 -13.64 1.75 -7.69
C THR A 140 -13.34 1.90 -9.18
N SER A 141 -12.12 1.54 -9.62
CA SER A 141 -11.69 1.57 -11.02
C SER A 141 -12.14 2.86 -11.73
N THR A 142 -12.95 2.79 -12.80
CA THR A 142 -13.45 3.94 -13.56
C THR A 142 -14.70 4.60 -12.98
N LYS A 143 -15.34 4.00 -11.96
CA LYS A 143 -16.57 4.57 -11.33
C LYS A 143 -16.28 5.83 -10.52
N THR A 144 -15.02 6.04 -10.14
CA THR A 144 -14.59 7.15 -9.32
C THR A 144 -13.36 7.78 -9.96
N GLY A 145 -13.45 9.07 -10.30
CA GLY A 145 -12.36 9.82 -10.92
C GLY A 145 -11.17 10.02 -9.97
N PHE A 146 -10.02 10.44 -10.53
CA PHE A 146 -8.80 10.62 -9.73
C PHE A 146 -9.01 11.60 -8.59
N ARG A 147 -9.72 12.71 -8.82
CA ARG A 147 -9.93 13.77 -7.82
C ARG A 147 -10.52 13.22 -6.51
N GLU A 148 -11.49 12.33 -6.58
CA GLU A 148 -12.12 11.76 -5.39
C GLU A 148 -11.19 10.76 -4.68
N LYS A 149 -10.45 9.95 -5.45
CA LYS A 149 -9.41 9.06 -4.88
C LYS A 149 -8.29 9.85 -4.21
N TRP A 150 -7.92 10.99 -4.79
CA TRP A 150 -6.94 11.90 -4.22
C TRP A 150 -7.43 12.52 -2.91
N LYS A 151 -8.72 12.88 -2.80
CA LYS A 151 -9.29 13.31 -1.52
C LYS A 151 -9.17 12.24 -0.44
N VAL A 152 -9.44 10.97 -0.77
CA VAL A 152 -9.27 9.85 0.17
C VAL A 152 -7.81 9.74 0.61
N PHE A 153 -6.84 9.87 -0.31
CA PHE A 153 -5.43 9.95 0.06
C PHE A 153 -5.13 11.10 1.04
N LEU A 154 -5.64 12.30 0.76
CA LEU A 154 -5.41 13.47 1.62
C LEU A 154 -5.98 13.27 3.03
N GLN A 155 -7.19 12.72 3.13
CA GLN A 155 -7.88 12.48 4.41
C GLN A 155 -7.24 11.33 5.20
N ASP A 156 -6.96 10.20 4.55
CA ASP A 156 -6.49 9.00 5.23
C ASP A 156 -4.97 8.96 5.44
N ILE A 157 -4.19 9.77 4.71
CA ILE A 157 -2.73 9.78 4.79
C ILE A 157 -2.20 11.19 5.12
N ASP A 158 -2.33 12.16 4.22
CA ASP A 158 -1.69 13.49 4.38
C ASP A 158 -2.06 14.19 5.70
N GLN A 159 -3.34 14.14 6.07
CA GLN A 159 -3.87 14.73 7.30
C GLN A 159 -3.61 13.90 8.57
N ARG A 160 -3.17 12.66 8.44
CA ARG A 160 -2.96 11.74 9.58
C ARG A 160 -1.50 11.58 9.97
N PHE A 161 -0.57 11.61 9.03
CA PHE A 161 0.86 11.38 9.29
C PHE A 161 1.70 12.66 9.34
N PRO A 162 2.86 12.67 10.03
CA PRO A 162 3.70 13.86 10.16
C PRO A 162 4.00 14.54 8.82
N THR A 163 4.12 15.87 8.87
CA THR A 163 4.27 16.73 7.68
C THR A 163 5.57 16.53 6.92
N ASN A 164 6.55 15.84 7.52
CA ASN A 164 7.83 15.48 6.94
C ASN A 164 7.88 14.02 6.43
N MET A 165 6.76 13.28 6.48
CA MET A 165 6.71 11.91 5.99
C MET A 165 7.00 11.87 4.49
N ARG A 166 7.85 10.94 4.05
CA ARG A 166 8.22 10.79 2.64
C ARG A 166 7.30 9.80 1.96
N PHE A 167 6.67 10.24 0.88
CA PHE A 167 5.83 9.39 0.02
C PHE A 167 6.51 9.19 -1.32
N ARG A 168 6.41 7.97 -1.89
CA ARG A 168 6.93 7.68 -3.24
C ARG A 168 5.79 7.30 -4.17
N ALA A 169 5.84 7.76 -5.41
CA ALA A 169 4.81 7.46 -6.41
C ALA A 169 4.66 5.95 -6.72
N ARG A 170 5.73 5.17 -6.52
CA ARG A 170 5.70 3.69 -6.68
C ARG A 170 4.82 2.98 -5.64
N ASP A 171 4.61 3.60 -4.48
CA ASP A 171 3.85 3.01 -3.38
C ASP A 171 2.32 3.14 -3.62
N PHE A 172 1.93 3.99 -4.59
CA PHE A 172 0.56 4.36 -4.93
C PHE A 172 0.22 4.07 -6.41
N THR A 173 0.40 2.81 -6.81
CA THR A 173 0.30 2.40 -8.22
C THR A 173 -1.13 2.50 -8.77
N ASN A 174 -2.14 2.06 -8.02
CA ASN A 174 -3.53 2.07 -8.46
C ASN A 174 -4.12 3.49 -8.43
N LEU A 175 -3.75 4.28 -7.42
CA LEU A 175 -4.05 5.71 -7.39
C LEU A 175 -3.45 6.41 -8.61
N GLY A 176 -2.16 6.18 -8.89
CA GLY A 176 -1.48 6.72 -10.06
C GLY A 176 -2.12 6.29 -11.38
N LYS A 177 -2.44 5.01 -11.56
CA LYS A 177 -3.11 4.49 -12.78
C LYS A 177 -4.44 5.17 -13.07
N SER A 178 -5.14 5.69 -12.05
CA SER A 178 -6.38 6.44 -12.27
C SER A 178 -6.19 7.80 -12.94
N LEU A 179 -4.95 8.30 -13.08
CA LEU A 179 -4.60 9.50 -13.85
C LEU A 179 -4.48 9.28 -15.36
N ARG A 180 -4.49 8.03 -15.84
CA ARG A 180 -4.07 7.70 -17.21
C ARG A 180 -4.83 8.49 -18.28
N ASN A 181 -6.11 8.75 -18.05
CA ASN A 181 -7.01 9.40 -19.01
C ASN A 181 -7.51 10.77 -18.53
N GLU A 182 -6.87 11.36 -17.52
CA GLU A 182 -7.26 12.69 -17.04
C GLU A 182 -6.78 13.77 -18.03
N GLU A 183 -7.63 14.76 -18.26
CA GLU A 183 -7.37 15.86 -19.19
C GLU A 183 -6.30 16.82 -18.64
N VAL A 184 -5.57 17.46 -19.55
CA VAL A 184 -4.50 18.43 -19.22
C VAL A 184 -4.98 19.51 -18.24
N ASP A 185 -6.16 20.08 -18.47
CA ASP A 185 -6.71 21.14 -17.62
C ASP A 185 -7.03 20.64 -16.21
N VAL A 186 -7.47 19.39 -16.08
CA VAL A 186 -7.69 18.75 -14.78
C VAL A 186 -6.36 18.54 -14.05
N LEU A 187 -5.32 18.06 -14.76
CA LEU A 187 -3.99 17.88 -14.16
C LEU A 187 -3.38 19.21 -13.68
N MET A 188 -3.58 20.28 -14.45
CA MET A 188 -3.13 21.63 -14.09
C MET A 188 -3.87 22.16 -12.86
N SER A 189 -5.20 22.06 -12.85
CA SER A 189 -5.99 22.51 -11.69
C SER A 189 -5.64 21.73 -10.43
N LEU A 190 -5.38 20.42 -10.53
CA LEU A 190 -4.97 19.61 -9.37
C LEU A 190 -3.65 20.07 -8.73
N LEU A 191 -2.70 20.55 -9.53
CA LEU A 191 -1.37 20.95 -9.05
C LEU A 191 -1.28 22.42 -8.61
N PHE A 192 -2.07 23.30 -9.21
CA PHE A 192 -1.92 24.75 -9.05
C PHE A 192 -3.13 25.44 -8.43
N ASP A 193 -4.32 24.86 -8.56
CA ASP A 193 -5.52 25.45 -7.98
C ASP A 193 -5.71 24.95 -6.55
N GLN A 194 -6.14 25.85 -5.66
CA GLN A 194 -6.43 25.49 -4.28
C GLN A 194 -7.61 24.52 -4.25
N ASN A 195 -7.33 23.24 -4.01
CA ASN A 195 -8.34 22.24 -3.77
C ASN A 195 -9.04 22.49 -2.42
N ASN A 196 -10.31 22.06 -2.30
CA ASN A 196 -11.10 22.20 -1.07
C ASN A 196 -10.49 21.50 0.16
N ILE A 197 -9.51 20.62 -0.03
CA ILE A 197 -8.80 19.94 1.05
C ILE A 197 -7.37 20.47 1.07
N SER A 198 -6.98 21.05 2.21
CA SER A 198 -5.63 21.58 2.41
C SER A 198 -4.58 20.48 2.41
N ILE A 199 -3.50 20.70 1.66
CA ILE A 199 -2.31 19.86 1.70
C ILE A 199 -1.50 20.26 2.93
N ARG A 200 -1.24 19.31 3.81
CA ARG A 200 -0.50 19.51 5.05
C ARG A 200 0.97 19.10 4.94
N SER A 201 1.25 17.99 4.25
CA SER A 201 2.62 17.49 4.09
C SER A 201 3.35 18.21 2.97
N VAL A 202 4.62 18.54 3.21
CA VAL A 202 5.48 19.17 2.20
C VAL A 202 5.82 18.24 1.03
N THR A 203 5.61 16.93 1.21
CA THR A 203 5.91 15.90 0.20
C THR A 203 4.71 15.51 -0.66
N THR A 204 3.50 15.93 -0.30
CA THR A 204 2.26 15.57 -1.00
C THR A 204 2.12 16.24 -2.36
N GLY A 205 2.51 17.52 -2.48
CA GLY A 205 2.58 18.21 -3.78
C GLY A 205 3.55 17.53 -4.75
N PRO A 206 4.82 17.29 -4.36
CA PRO A 206 5.78 16.53 -5.15
C PRO A 206 5.31 15.11 -5.48
N LEU A 207 4.62 14.42 -4.57
CA LEU A 207 4.00 13.13 -4.85
C LEU A 207 2.98 13.22 -5.98
N LEU A 208 2.06 14.20 -5.94
CA LEU A 208 1.06 14.39 -6.98
C LEU A 208 1.71 14.64 -8.34
N LEU A 209 2.73 15.51 -8.39
CA LEU A 209 3.52 15.73 -9.60
C LEU A 209 4.12 14.40 -10.09
N ASN A 210 4.78 13.64 -9.21
CA ASN A 210 5.41 12.38 -9.56
C ASN A 210 4.42 11.33 -10.10
N LEU A 211 3.21 11.27 -9.53
CA LEU A 211 2.13 10.41 -10.05
C LEU A 211 1.72 10.84 -11.47
N ILE A 212 1.57 12.14 -11.73
CA ILE A 212 1.24 12.66 -13.06
C ILE A 212 2.36 12.33 -14.06
N LEU A 213 3.62 12.58 -13.71
CA LEU A 213 4.77 12.28 -14.56
C LEU A 213 4.83 10.78 -14.93
N MET A 214 4.60 9.90 -13.95
CA MET A 214 4.71 8.45 -14.16
C MET A 214 3.51 7.83 -14.89
N TYR A 215 2.28 8.26 -14.59
CA TYR A 215 1.09 7.50 -14.99
C TYR A 215 0.18 8.19 -16.02
N SER A 216 0.31 9.51 -16.22
CA SER A 216 -0.45 10.21 -17.27
C SER A 216 0.05 9.84 -18.67
N THR A 217 -0.85 9.89 -19.65
CA THR A 217 -0.57 9.63 -21.07
C THR A 217 0.04 10.81 -21.81
N GLN A 218 0.21 11.95 -21.15
CA GLN A 218 0.78 13.15 -21.75
C GLN A 218 2.22 12.94 -22.21
N ASN A 219 2.61 13.63 -23.28
CA ASN A 219 3.95 13.52 -23.84
C ASN A 219 5.04 14.08 -22.91
N VAL A 220 6.29 13.69 -23.17
CA VAL A 220 7.45 14.05 -22.32
C VAL A 220 7.66 15.57 -22.27
N SER A 221 7.47 16.28 -23.38
CA SER A 221 7.64 17.74 -23.44
C SER A 221 6.62 18.49 -22.58
N TYR A 222 5.36 18.04 -22.54
CA TYR A 222 4.34 18.56 -21.63
C TYR A 222 4.71 18.30 -20.18
N LYS A 223 5.11 17.06 -19.86
CA LYS A 223 5.55 16.65 -18.52
C LYS A 223 6.74 17.48 -18.02
N LEU A 224 7.70 17.77 -18.90
CA LEU A 224 8.81 18.66 -18.60
C LEU A 224 8.36 20.09 -18.33
N GLY A 225 7.49 20.66 -19.18
CA GLY A 225 6.92 21.99 -18.95
C GLY A 225 6.13 22.09 -17.64
N LEU A 226 5.42 21.02 -17.28
CA LEU A 226 4.68 20.92 -16.02
C LEU A 226 5.63 20.93 -14.82
N PHE A 227 6.70 20.14 -14.86
CA PHE A 227 7.74 20.14 -13.83
C PHE A 227 8.39 21.53 -13.70
N GLU A 228 8.79 22.16 -14.81
CA GLU A 228 9.40 23.50 -14.81
C GLU A 228 8.48 24.54 -14.15
N LYS A 229 7.18 24.52 -14.48
CA LYS A 229 6.19 25.40 -13.88
C LYS A 229 6.05 25.12 -12.38
N PHE A 230 5.91 23.85 -12.00
CA PHE A 230 5.74 23.45 -10.60
C PHE A 230 6.94 23.84 -9.73
N TYR A 231 8.15 23.64 -10.24
CA TYR A 231 9.39 24.05 -9.56
C TYR A 231 9.44 25.57 -9.34
N LYS A 232 9.09 26.35 -10.37
CA LYS A 232 9.08 27.82 -10.26
C LYS A 232 8.10 28.32 -9.19
N THR A 233 6.94 27.66 -9.04
CA THR A 233 5.96 27.99 -8.01
C THR A 233 6.39 27.53 -6.61
N HIS A 234 7.07 26.38 -6.48
CA HIS A 234 7.31 25.72 -5.20
C HIS A 234 8.80 25.43 -4.89
N ARG A 235 9.69 26.37 -5.18
CA ARG A 235 11.17 26.19 -5.16
C ARG A 235 11.78 25.49 -3.93
N LEU A 236 11.15 25.58 -2.76
CA LEU A 236 11.70 25.06 -1.50
C LEU A 236 11.41 23.58 -1.23
N LEU A 237 10.66 22.90 -2.11
CA LEU A 237 10.33 21.48 -1.96
C LEU A 237 11.50 20.57 -2.41
N ASN A 238 11.48 19.31 -1.97
CA ASN A 238 12.43 18.30 -2.44
C ASN A 238 11.96 17.72 -3.78
N TYR A 239 12.88 17.64 -4.75
CA TYR A 239 12.63 17.18 -6.11
C TYR A 239 13.49 15.97 -6.53
N ASP A 240 14.18 15.29 -5.62
CA ASP A 240 15.09 14.17 -5.95
C ASP A 240 14.37 13.06 -6.74
N ASP A 241 13.20 12.62 -6.25
CA ASP A 241 12.38 11.61 -6.93
C ASP A 241 11.84 12.13 -8.27
N THR A 242 11.42 13.40 -8.33
CA THR A 242 10.92 14.05 -9.54
C THR A 242 11.99 14.08 -10.64
N LEU A 243 13.22 14.46 -10.28
CA LEU A 243 14.35 14.48 -11.20
C LEU A 243 14.69 13.07 -11.68
N THR A 244 14.68 12.09 -10.78
CA THR A 244 14.93 10.68 -11.14
C THR A 244 13.89 10.18 -12.16
N ILE A 245 12.61 10.52 -11.96
CA ILE A 245 11.54 10.18 -12.91
C ILE A 245 11.76 10.89 -14.25
N MET A 246 12.05 12.20 -14.24
CA MET A 246 12.26 12.98 -15.46
C MET A 246 13.48 12.51 -16.26
N LEU A 247 14.61 12.24 -15.61
CA LEU A 247 15.81 11.70 -16.26
C LEU A 247 15.52 10.36 -16.93
N ARG A 248 14.72 9.50 -16.29
CA ARG A 248 14.30 8.23 -16.88
C ARG A 248 13.36 8.43 -18.07
N LEU A 249 12.41 9.36 -17.99
CA LEU A 249 11.48 9.67 -19.09
C LEU A 249 12.19 10.27 -20.31
N CYS A 250 13.26 11.05 -20.09
CA CYS A 250 14.03 11.68 -21.16
C CYS A 250 15.21 10.84 -21.67
N ARG A 251 15.44 9.61 -21.14
CA ARG A 251 16.65 8.82 -21.43
C ARG A 251 16.93 8.66 -22.93
N ASP A 252 15.89 8.41 -23.71
CA ASP A 252 15.99 8.14 -25.14
C ASP A 252 15.62 9.36 -26.01
N ASP A 253 15.48 10.53 -25.40
CA ASP A 253 15.12 11.79 -26.07
C ASP A 253 16.16 12.87 -25.76
N ALA A 254 17.16 12.97 -26.65
CA ALA A 254 18.27 13.90 -26.50
C ALA A 254 17.83 15.37 -26.40
N TYR A 255 16.74 15.74 -27.08
CA TYR A 255 16.22 17.11 -27.05
C TYR A 255 15.64 17.45 -25.67
N ASN A 256 14.72 16.65 -25.18
CA ASN A 256 14.10 16.87 -23.87
C ASN A 256 15.11 16.66 -22.72
N LEU A 257 16.09 15.76 -22.87
CA LEU A 257 17.18 15.58 -21.92
C LEU A 257 18.09 16.82 -21.86
N GLY A 258 18.45 17.39 -23.01
CA GLY A 258 19.22 18.63 -23.08
C GLY A 258 18.49 19.79 -22.41
N LYS A 259 17.19 19.92 -22.66
CA LYS A 259 16.34 20.94 -22.02
C LYS A 259 16.26 20.76 -20.50
N LEU A 260 16.07 19.53 -20.02
CA LEU A 260 16.05 19.21 -18.59
C LEU A 260 17.40 19.54 -17.92
N ASN A 261 18.51 19.14 -18.53
CA ASN A 261 19.85 19.40 -17.99
C ASN A 261 20.13 20.91 -17.90
N LYS A 262 19.77 21.67 -18.93
CA LYS A 262 19.87 23.13 -18.91
C LYS A 262 19.04 23.72 -17.77
N PHE A 263 17.80 23.28 -17.61
CA PHE A 263 16.93 23.74 -16.52
C PHE A 263 17.51 23.43 -15.12
N ILE A 264 18.07 22.24 -14.91
CA ILE A 264 18.73 21.85 -13.66
C ILE A 264 19.93 22.75 -13.36
N GLN A 265 20.76 23.03 -14.37
CA GLN A 265 21.93 23.89 -14.24
C GLN A 265 21.53 25.34 -13.93
N ASP A 266 20.60 25.90 -14.71
CA ASP A 266 20.13 27.28 -14.58
C ASP A 266 19.54 27.56 -13.18
N ASN A 267 18.88 26.57 -12.58
CA ASN A 267 18.24 26.69 -11.26
C ASN A 267 19.07 26.10 -10.11
N ARG A 268 20.29 25.60 -10.39
CA ARG A 268 21.19 24.96 -9.41
C ARG A 268 20.46 23.91 -8.56
N ILE A 269 19.61 23.10 -9.19
CA ILE A 269 18.83 22.09 -8.46
C ILE A 269 19.80 21.01 -8.00
N ALA A 270 20.06 20.95 -6.69
CA ALA A 270 20.85 19.89 -6.11
C ALA A 270 20.11 18.56 -6.32
N SER A 271 20.77 17.63 -7.01
CA SER A 271 20.25 16.28 -7.20
C SER A 271 21.26 15.28 -6.67
N THR A 272 20.78 14.35 -5.85
CA THR A 272 21.55 13.16 -5.50
C THR A 272 21.68 12.19 -6.69
N ALA A 273 20.81 12.29 -7.70
CA ALA A 273 20.77 11.44 -8.89
C ALA A 273 21.78 11.85 -9.98
N THR A 274 22.28 13.10 -9.99
CA THR A 274 23.29 13.55 -10.97
C THR A 274 24.71 13.07 -10.63
N ASN A 275 24.95 12.55 -9.42
CA ASN A 275 26.21 11.90 -9.07
C ASN A 275 26.32 10.46 -9.60
N SER A 276 25.26 9.91 -10.20
CA SER A 276 25.24 8.56 -10.77
C SER A 276 25.59 8.59 -12.27
N ARG A 277 26.87 8.80 -12.60
CA ARG A 277 27.40 8.46 -13.94
C ARG A 277 27.33 6.95 -14.25
N ASP A 278 26.82 6.13 -13.33
CA ASP A 278 26.78 4.67 -13.44
C ASP A 278 25.42 4.05 -13.86
N LEU A 279 24.37 4.83 -14.15
CA LEU A 279 23.09 4.27 -14.62
C LEU A 279 23.04 3.96 -16.13
N VAL A 280 24.19 4.03 -16.83
CA VAL A 280 24.33 3.64 -18.25
C VAL A 280 24.64 2.14 -18.43
N LYS A 281 24.83 1.38 -17.35
CA LYS A 281 24.99 -0.09 -17.44
C LYS A 281 24.19 -0.81 -16.36
N GLN A 282 22.92 -1.09 -16.66
CA GLN A 282 22.17 -2.26 -16.19
C GLN A 282 20.91 -2.43 -17.04
#